data_AF-A0A382KH55-F1
#
_entry.id   AF-A0A382KH55-F1
#
_cell.length_a   1.000
_cell.length_b   1.000
_cell.length_c   1.000
_cell.angle_alpha   90.00
_cell.angle_beta   90.00
_cell.angle_gamma   90.00
#
_symmetry.space_group_name_H-M   'P 1'
#
loop_
_entity.id
_entity.type
_entity.pdbx_description
1 polymer ?
#
loop_
_entity_poly.entity_id
_entity_poly.type
_entity_poly.pdbx_seq_one_letter_code
_entity_poly.pdbx_strand_id
1 'polypeptide(L)'
;MDKTLQSNLLGILNQDLKTWDSVWREGADWDKGEIPSCCSYHAIEVFVSSIDSSNDLSTDSVVKAIKPGLDESVLNAINNYKCDDDEHNGYIEELYDAVDKEISNQ
;
A
#
# COMPACT_ATOMS: atom_id res chain seq x y z
N MET A 1 11.88 -8.82 9.38
CA MET A 1 10.46 -8.42 9.25
C MET A 1 10.11 -7.42 10.35
N ASP A 2 9.80 -6.19 9.96
CA ASP A 2 9.26 -5.12 10.81
C ASP A 2 7.76 -5.35 11.00
N LYS A 3 7.37 -5.72 12.22
CA LYS A 3 5.98 -6.08 12.55
C LYS A 3 5.03 -4.90 12.55
N THR A 4 5.52 -3.68 12.83
CA THR A 4 4.69 -2.48 12.83
C THR A 4 4.38 -2.09 11.39
N LEU A 5 5.41 -2.05 10.54
CA LEU A 5 5.26 -1.80 9.10
C LEU A 5 4.34 -2.84 8.46
N GLN A 6 4.54 -4.12 8.76
CA GLN A 6 3.67 -5.21 8.29
C GLN A 6 2.21 -5.03 8.73
N SER A 7 1.97 -4.74 10.02
CA SER A 7 0.61 -4.55 10.53
C SER A 7 -0.09 -3.37 9.86
N ASN A 8 0.63 -2.29 9.58
CA ASN A 8 0.08 -1.12 8.88
C ASN A 8 -0.21 -1.44 7.41
N LEU A 9 0.69 -2.14 6.71
CA LEU A 9 0.47 -2.62 5.34
C LEU A 9 -0.79 -3.48 5.24
N LEU A 10 -0.93 -4.47 6.13
CA LEU A 10 -2.10 -5.33 6.17
C LEU A 10 -3.37 -4.54 6.51
N GLY A 11 -3.32 -3.58 7.42
CA GLY A 11 -4.47 -2.71 7.70
C GLY A 11 -4.89 -1.91 6.47
N ILE A 12 -3.93 -1.37 5.71
CA ILE A 12 -4.21 -0.62 4.48
C ILE A 12 -4.83 -1.53 3.42
N LEU A 13 -4.17 -2.65 3.12
CA LEU A 13 -4.59 -3.60 2.08
C LEU A 13 -5.90 -4.33 2.41
N ASN A 14 -6.27 -4.45 3.69
CA ASN A 14 -7.56 -5.01 4.10
C ASN A 14 -8.65 -3.94 4.27
N GLN A 15 -8.37 -2.68 3.87
CA GLN A 15 -9.30 -1.56 4.01
C GLN A 15 -9.77 -1.34 5.46
N ASP A 16 -8.89 -1.56 6.45
CA ASP A 16 -9.18 -1.26 7.85
C ASP A 16 -9.23 0.25 8.05
N LEU A 17 -10.46 0.76 8.19
CA LEU A 17 -10.76 2.18 8.41
C LEU A 17 -9.96 2.77 9.58
N LYS A 18 -9.64 2.01 10.62
CA LYS A 18 -8.83 2.54 11.73
C LYS A 18 -7.38 2.78 11.34
N THR A 19 -6.80 1.91 10.52
CA THR A 19 -5.46 2.09 9.99
C THR A 19 -5.44 3.23 8.98
N TRP A 20 -6.47 3.34 8.15
CA TRP A 20 -6.66 4.45 7.21
C TRP A 20 -6.74 5.79 7.96
N ASP A 21 -7.58 5.89 8.99
CA ASP A 21 -7.71 7.08 9.84
C ASP A 21 -6.40 7.42 10.59
N SER A 22 -5.63 6.40 10.99
CA SER A 22 -4.38 6.59 11.71
C SER A 22 -3.21 7.00 10.80
N VAL A 23 -3.22 6.57 9.54
CA VAL A 23 -2.20 6.91 8.54
C VAL A 23 -2.51 8.25 7.87
N TRP A 24 -3.80 8.60 7.71
CA TRP A 24 -4.25 9.79 6.97
C TRP A 24 -4.61 10.99 7.84
N ARG A 25 -4.30 10.97 9.14
CA ARG A 25 -4.59 12.09 10.04
C ARG A 25 -3.75 13.33 9.69
N GLU A 26 -4.48 14.37 9.29
CA GLU A 26 -4.05 15.75 8.97
C GLU A 26 -3.33 15.93 7.63
N GLY A 27 -4.10 16.03 6.53
CA GLY A 27 -3.59 16.67 5.30
C GLY A 27 -4.30 16.34 4.00
N ALA A 28 -4.95 15.17 3.88
CA ALA A 28 -5.51 14.70 2.61
C ALA A 28 -7.04 14.59 2.69
N ASP A 29 -7.76 15.56 2.09
CA ASP A 29 -9.19 15.62 1.72
C ASP A 29 -10.29 15.05 2.66
N TRP A 30 -9.95 14.59 3.87
CA TRP A 30 -10.87 14.02 4.84
C TRP A 30 -11.93 15.03 5.31
N ASP A 31 -11.55 16.32 5.34
CA ASP A 31 -12.43 17.45 5.69
C ASP A 31 -13.54 17.74 4.68
N LYS A 32 -13.53 17.10 3.49
CA LYS A 32 -14.58 17.25 2.48
C LYS A 32 -15.61 16.12 2.49
N GLY A 33 -15.46 15.11 3.36
CA GLY A 33 -16.33 13.93 3.37
C GLY A 33 -16.18 13.05 2.12
N GLU A 34 -15.16 13.32 1.31
CA GLU A 34 -14.75 12.49 0.19
C GLU A 34 -13.66 11.56 0.71
N ILE A 35 -14.01 10.32 1.04
CA ILE A 35 -13.01 9.24 1.01
C ILE A 35 -12.50 9.26 -0.42
N PRO A 36 -11.20 9.51 -0.69
CA PRO A 36 -10.68 9.42 -2.05
C PRO A 36 -10.88 7.96 -2.46
N SER A 37 -11.93 7.72 -3.22
CA SER A 37 -12.34 6.48 -3.89
C SER A 37 -11.55 5.23 -3.46
N CYS A 38 -12.13 4.45 -2.54
CA CYS A 38 -12.40 3.00 -2.59
C CYS A 38 -11.41 1.95 -3.15
N CYS A 39 -10.24 2.31 -3.68
CA CYS A 39 -9.88 1.65 -4.94
C CYS A 39 -8.39 1.53 -5.28
N SER A 40 -7.50 2.46 -4.96
CA SER A 40 -6.27 2.59 -5.74
C SER A 40 -4.98 2.25 -4.99
N TYR A 41 -3.99 1.79 -5.76
CA TYR A 41 -2.55 1.87 -5.52
C TYR A 41 -2.12 3.17 -4.78
N HIS A 42 -2.90 4.25 -4.93
CA HIS A 42 -2.76 5.50 -4.17
C HIS A 42 -2.72 5.35 -2.65
N ALA A 43 -3.46 4.39 -2.06
CA ALA A 43 -3.38 4.14 -0.62
C ALA A 43 -1.96 3.69 -0.21
N ILE A 44 -1.30 2.92 -1.09
CA ILE A 44 0.09 2.49 -0.92
C ILE A 44 1.04 3.66 -1.16
N GLU A 45 0.79 4.51 -2.16
CA GLU A 45 1.60 5.71 -2.43
C GLU A 45 1.58 6.68 -1.23
N VAL A 46 0.40 6.94 -0.66
CA VAL A 46 0.24 7.80 0.52
C VAL A 46 0.94 7.18 1.72
N PHE A 47 0.81 5.87 1.92
CA PHE A 47 1.51 5.17 2.99
C PHE A 47 3.02 5.24 2.84
N VAL A 48 3.56 4.98 1.65
CA VAL A 48 4.98 5.11 1.35
C VAL A 48 5.45 6.54 1.58
N SER A 49 4.69 7.53 1.14
CA SER A 49 4.98 8.95 1.36
C SER A 49 5.00 9.33 2.85
N SER A 50 4.23 8.63 3.70
CA SER A 50 4.25 8.83 5.16
C SER A 50 5.51 8.25 5.83
N ILE A 51 6.14 7.26 5.20
CA ILE A 51 7.38 6.61 5.66
C ILE A 51 8.61 7.34 5.11
N ASP A 52 8.55 7.70 3.82
CA ASP A 52 9.61 8.36 3.05
C ASP A 52 8.97 9.41 2.13
N SER A 53 8.92 10.65 2.60
CA SER A 53 8.35 11.78 1.86
C SER A 53 9.15 12.19 0.62
N SER A 54 10.33 11.61 0.41
CA SER A 54 11.18 11.84 -0.76
C SER A 54 11.10 10.72 -1.80
N ASN A 55 10.25 9.71 -1.56
CA ASN A 55 10.08 8.57 -2.46
C ASN A 55 9.51 9.04 -3.81
N ASP A 56 10.07 8.52 -4.90
CA ASP A 56 9.62 8.86 -6.26
C ASP A 56 8.35 8.10 -6.71
N LEU A 57 7.84 7.21 -5.85
CA LEU A 57 6.63 6.40 -6.06
C LEU A 57 6.67 5.46 -7.28
N SER A 58 7.85 5.25 -7.87
CA SER A 58 8.04 4.13 -8.80
C SER A 58 7.87 2.80 -8.06
N THR A 59 7.38 1.77 -8.76
CA THR A 59 7.14 0.44 -8.18
C THR A 59 8.35 -0.09 -7.43
N ASP A 60 9.56 0.06 -7.99
CA ASP A 60 10.81 -0.34 -7.34
C ASP A 60 11.09 0.43 -6.03
N SER A 61 10.82 1.74 -6.01
CA SER A 61 11.03 2.59 -4.82
C SER A 61 9.99 2.32 -3.75
N VAL A 62 8.73 2.08 -4.13
CA VAL A 62 7.65 1.64 -3.24
C VAL A 62 8.03 0.32 -2.58
N VAL A 63 8.41 -0.68 -3.38
CA VAL A 63 8.78 -2.01 -2.88
C VAL A 63 9.96 -1.94 -1.91
N LYS A 64 10.99 -1.14 -2.21
CA LYS A 64 12.12 -0.92 -1.29
C LYS A 64 11.69 -0.30 0.04
N ALA A 65 10.76 0.65 0.02
CA ALA A 65 10.25 1.30 1.23
C ALA A 65 9.48 0.31 2.12
N ILE A 66 8.66 -0.56 1.52
CA ILE A 66 7.83 -1.52 2.27
C ILE A 66 8.54 -2.85 2.55
N LYS A 67 9.68 -3.12 1.90
CA LYS A 67 10.49 -4.35 2.00
C LYS A 67 10.66 -4.88 3.42
N PRO A 68 10.95 -4.05 4.44
CA PRO A 68 11.14 -4.56 5.79
C PRO A 68 9.90 -5.24 6.37
N GLY A 69 8.70 -4.90 5.91
CA GLY A 69 7.41 -5.44 6.36
C GLY A 69 6.78 -6.48 5.44
N LEU A 70 7.43 -6.86 4.34
CA LEU A 70 6.90 -7.84 3.40
C LEU A 70 6.98 -9.27 3.94
N ASP A 71 5.89 -10.01 3.76
CA ASP A 71 5.77 -11.46 3.95
C ASP A 71 4.66 -12.03 3.07
N GLU A 72 4.44 -13.36 3.13
CA GLU A 72 3.36 -14.02 2.38
C GLU A 72 1.97 -13.46 2.68
N SER A 73 1.73 -12.99 3.92
CA SER A 73 0.45 -12.39 4.31
C SER A 73 0.20 -11.08 3.55
N VAL A 74 1.23 -10.22 3.46
CA VAL A 74 1.16 -8.96 2.69
C VAL A 74 1.00 -9.25 1.19
N LEU A 75 1.75 -10.21 0.64
CA LEU A 75 1.62 -10.60 -0.77
C LEU A 75 0.20 -11.05 -1.11
N ASN A 76 -0.39 -11.90 -0.27
CA ASN A 76 -1.79 -12.33 -0.41
C ASN A 76 -2.77 -11.16 -0.30
N ALA A 77 -2.51 -10.20 0.58
CA ALA A 77 -3.35 -9.02 0.72
C ALA A 77 -3.29 -8.13 -0.54
N ILE A 78 -2.11 -7.94 -1.15
CA ILE A 78 -1.95 -7.20 -2.43
C ILE A 78 -2.73 -7.89 -3.54
N ASN A 79 -2.62 -9.21 -3.68
CA ASN A 79 -3.35 -9.96 -4.73
C ASN A 79 -4.88 -9.82 -4.62
N ASN A 80 -5.39 -9.69 -3.39
CA ASN A 80 -6.81 -9.49 -3.11
C ASN A 80 -7.23 -8.02 -3.17
N TYR A 81 -6.29 -7.09 -3.26
CA TYR A 81 -6.52 -5.65 -3.27
C TYR A 81 -6.87 -5.18 -4.69
N LYS A 82 -7.96 -5.71 -5.25
CA LYS A 82 -8.47 -5.33 -6.56
C LYS A 82 -9.55 -4.26 -6.44
N CYS A 83 -9.59 -3.42 -7.47
CA CYS A 83 -10.52 -2.35 -7.67
C CYS A 83 -11.56 -2.69 -8.75
N ASP A 84 -12.70 -2.01 -8.74
CA ASP A 84 -13.65 -1.98 -9.86
C ASP A 84 -13.09 -1.23 -11.11
N ASP A 85 -11.91 -0.62 -11.00
CA ASP A 85 -11.19 0.09 -12.05
C ASP A 85 -10.04 -0.78 -12.60
N ASP A 86 -10.22 -1.25 -13.83
CA ASP A 86 -9.26 -2.12 -14.52
C ASP A 86 -7.91 -1.45 -14.77
N GLU A 87 -7.85 -0.12 -14.95
CA GLU A 87 -6.58 0.61 -15.14
C GLU A 87 -5.76 0.60 -13.85
N HIS A 88 -6.42 0.80 -12.71
CA HIS A 88 -5.77 0.73 -11.40
C HIS A 88 -5.33 -0.68 -11.01
N ASN A 89 -6.02 -1.72 -11.48
CA ASN A 89 -5.62 -3.11 -11.24
C ASN A 89 -4.27 -3.45 -11.88
N GLY A 90 -3.90 -2.81 -13.00
CA GLY A 90 -2.58 -2.99 -13.61
C GLY A 90 -1.43 -2.61 -12.69
N TYR A 91 -1.55 -1.51 -11.94
CA TYR A 91 -0.52 -1.10 -10.97
C TYR A 91 -0.43 -2.05 -9.77
N ILE A 92 -1.55 -2.65 -9.36
CA ILE A 92 -1.56 -3.66 -8.30
C ILE A 92 -0.90 -4.96 -8.77
N GLU A 93 -1.12 -5.36 -10.02
CA GLU A 93 -0.45 -6.52 -10.63
C GLU A 93 1.07 -6.29 -10.74
N GLU A 94 1.50 -5.11 -11.20
CA GLU A 94 2.93 -4.75 -11.23
C GLU A 94 3.57 -4.78 -9.83
N LEU A 95 2.86 -4.24 -8.82
CA LEU A 95 3.32 -4.27 -7.44
C LEU A 95 3.38 -5.71 -6.90
N TYR A 96 2.38 -6.53 -7.20
CA TYR A 96 2.35 -7.94 -6.82
C TYR A 96 3.58 -8.69 -7.36
N ASP A 97 3.86 -8.56 -8.66
CA ASP A 97 4.99 -9.22 -9.31
C ASP A 97 6.33 -8.77 -8.70
N ALA A 98 6.46 -7.48 -8.40
CA ALA A 98 7.67 -6.92 -7.78
C ALA A 98 7.86 -7.41 -6.33
N VAL A 99 6.78 -7.48 -5.54
CA VAL A 99 6.80 -8.00 -4.17
C VAL A 99 7.08 -9.51 -4.14
N ASP A 100 6.44 -10.30 -5.01
CA ASP A 100 6.64 -11.74 -5.13
C ASP A 100 8.11 -12.06 -5.45
N LYS A 101 8.70 -11.30 -6.38
CA LYS A 101 10.12 -11.39 -6.70
C LYS A 101 11.02 -11.02 -5.52
N GLU A 102 10.70 -9.99 -4.75
CA GLU A 102 11.48 -9.61 -3.58
C GLU A 102 11.38 -10.60 -2.42
N ILE A 103 10.24 -11.27 -2.25
CA ILE A 103 10.07 -12.33 -1.26
C ILE A 103 10.81 -13.60 -1.70
N SER A 104 10.71 -13.97 -2.98
CA SER A 104 11.36 -15.17 -3.55
C SER A 104 12.89 -15.10 -3.59
N ASN A 105 13.47 -13.90 -3.51
CA ASN A 105 14.92 -13.67 -3.49
C ASN A 105 15.50 -13.52 -2.06
N GLN A 106 14.71 -13.71 -1.00
CA GLN A 106 15.16 -13.74 0.40
C GLN A 106 15.64 -15.14 0.82
#